data_AF-A0A328S4E6-F1
#
_entry.id   AF-A0A328S4E6-F1
#
_cell.length_a   1.000
_cell.length_b   1.000
_cell.length_c   1.000
_cell.angle_alpha   90.00
_cell.angle_beta   90.00
_cell.angle_gamma   90.00
#
_symmetry.space_group_name_H-M   'P 1'
#
loop_
_entity.id
_entity.type
_entity.pdbx_description
1 polymer ?
#
loop_
_entity_poly.entity_id
_entity_poly.type
_entity_poly.pdbx_seq_one_letter_code
_entity_poly.pdbx_strand_id
1 'polypeptide(L)' 'MGWSIVIMPDNVLIDNYHTHIAHIHPYPKKHFIKKNLKNQDQYKILDIVLLHIDLNNGLKLELLEEELNDYNVD' A
#
# COMPACT_ATOMS: atom_id res chain seq x y z
N MET A 1 -4.41 -17.76 3.62
CA MET A 1 -3.98 -16.87 4.71
C MET A 1 -3.78 -15.49 4.12
N GLY A 2 -4.18 -14.45 4.84
CA GLY A 2 -4.01 -13.06 4.39
C GLY A 2 -2.83 -12.38 5.06
N TRP A 3 -2.47 -11.21 4.57
CA TRP A 3 -1.40 -10.37 5.11
C TRP A 3 -1.85 -8.91 5.26
N SER A 4 -1.06 -8.16 6.01
CA SER A 4 -1.24 -6.72 6.21
C SER A 4 0.12 -6.03 6.35
N ILE A 5 0.25 -4.84 5.77
CA ILE A 5 1.36 -3.90 5.93
C ILE A 5 0.77 -2.64 6.57
N VAL A 6 1.38 -2.17 7.65
CA VAL A 6 0.98 -0.93 8.34
C VAL A 6 2.13 0.07 8.25
N ILE A 7 1.87 1.23 7.67
CA ILE A 7 2.84 2.32 7.55
C ILE A 7 2.64 3.27 8.73
N MET A 8 3.67 3.41 9.56
CA MET A 8 3.67 4.24 10.76
C MET A 8 4.61 5.46 10.56
N PRO A 9 4.30 6.62 11.16
CA PRO A 9 3.21 6.90 12.09
C PRO A 9 1.85 7.23 11.42
N ASP A 10 1.78 7.25 10.10
CA ASP A 10 0.62 7.71 9.33
C ASP A 10 -0.60 6.78 9.41
N ASN A 11 -0.45 5.56 9.95
CA ASN A 11 -1.47 4.53 10.14
C ASN A 11 -2.15 4.08 8.84
N VAL A 12 -1.44 4.13 7.71
CA VAL A 12 -1.96 3.65 6.42
C VAL A 12 -1.84 2.12 6.38
N LEU A 13 -2.94 1.44 6.08
CA LEU A 13 -3.01 -0.01 6.01
C LEU A 13 -3.07 -0.47 4.55
N ILE A 14 -2.26 -1.46 4.19
CA ILE A 14 -2.39 -2.21 2.94
C ILE A 14 -2.62 -3.67 3.30
N ASP A 15 -3.69 -4.28 2.82
CA ASP A 15 -4.05 -5.63 3.22
C ASP A 15 -4.73 -6.43 2.10
N ASN A 16 -4.79 -7.75 2.29
CA ASN A 16 -5.65 -8.62 1.49
C ASN A 16 -6.45 -9.64 2.32
N TYR A 17 -6.43 -9.55 3.65
CA TYR A 17 -6.91 -10.67 4.49
C TYR A 17 -8.43 -10.84 4.51
N HIS A 18 -9.19 -9.78 4.21
CA HIS A 18 -10.64 -9.84 4.17
C HIS A 18 -11.22 -10.24 2.81
N THR A 19 -10.51 -9.93 1.72
CA THR A 19 -11.05 -10.00 0.35
C THR A 19 -10.23 -10.89 -0.57
N HIS A 20 -9.03 -11.31 -0.14
CA HIS A 20 -7.99 -11.91 -0.98
C HIS A 20 -7.54 -11.03 -2.15
N ILE A 21 -7.94 -9.75 -2.16
CA ILE A 21 -7.55 -8.75 -3.14
C ILE A 21 -6.80 -7.66 -2.36
N ALA A 22 -5.53 -7.44 -2.71
CA ALA A 22 -4.70 -6.40 -2.15
C ALA A 22 -5.33 -5.02 -2.38
N HIS A 23 -5.47 -4.26 -1.30
CA HIS A 23 -6.02 -2.91 -1.32
C HIS A 23 -5.36 -2.04 -0.25
N ILE A 24 -5.32 -0.74 -0.51
CA ILE A 24 -4.87 0.27 0.44
C ILE A 24 -6.06 0.96 1.10
N HIS A 25 -5.96 1.22 2.40
CA HIS A 25 -6.80 2.07 3.21
C HIS A 25 -6.07 3.40 3.45
N PRO A 26 -6.20 4.37 2.53
CA PRO A 26 -5.41 5.61 2.55
C PRO A 26 -5.75 6.54 3.72
N TYR A 27 -6.92 6.35 4.33
CA TYR A 27 -7.41 7.21 5.41
C TYR A 27 -7.69 6.39 6.67
N PRO A 28 -6.80 6.43 7.68
CA PRO A 28 -6.93 5.63 8.90
C PRO A 28 -8.25 5.90 9.63
N LYS A 29 -8.72 7.16 9.61
CA LYS A 29 -9.98 7.60 10.23
C LYS A 29 -11.23 7.25 9.40
N LYS A 30 -11.06 6.77 8.15
CA LYS A 30 -12.14 6.43 7.21
C LYS A 30 -11.84 5.08 6.55
N HIS A 31 -11.66 4.05 7.36
CA HIS A 31 -11.23 2.70 6.94
C HIS A 31 -12.15 2.04 5.89
N PHE A 32 -13.39 2.47 5.76
CA PHE A 32 -14.30 1.99 4.70
C PHE A 32 -13.86 2.44 3.30
N ILE A 33 -13.05 3.50 3.19
CA ILE A 33 -12.44 3.93 1.93
C ILE A 33 -11.25 3.02 1.66
N LYS A 34 -11.36 2.25 0.59
CA LYS A 34 -10.29 1.38 0.09
C LYS A 34 -10.12 1.51 -1.41
N LYS A 35 -8.88 1.37 -1.86
CA LYS A 35 -8.52 1.34 -3.28
C LYS A 35 -7.81 0.03 -3.58
N ASN A 36 -8.33 -0.75 -4.53
CA ASN A 36 -7.68 -1.99 -4.95
C ASN A 36 -6.38 -1.67 -5.65
N LEU A 37 -5.36 -2.49 -5.41
CA LEU A 37 -4.07 -2.40 -6.06
C LEU A 37 -4.04 -3.30 -7.30
N LYS A 38 -3.27 -2.94 -8.33
CA LYS A 38 -3.02 -3.83 -9.46
C LYS A 38 -2.14 -5.01 -9.07
N ASN A 39 -1.08 -4.74 -8.29
CA ASN A 39 -0.19 -5.77 -7.78
C ASN A 39 -0.81 -6.50 -6.57
N GLN A 40 -0.66 -7.81 -6.50
CA GLN A 40 -1.21 -8.67 -5.44
C GLN A 40 -0.12 -9.35 -4.60
N ASP A 41 1.14 -9.21 -5.01
CA ASP A 41 2.30 -9.81 -4.36
C ASP A 41 2.72 -8.99 -3.13
N GLN A 42 2.68 -9.62 -1.96
CA GLN A 42 3.01 -8.99 -0.67
C GLN A 42 4.40 -8.37 -0.65
N TYR A 43 5.40 -9.09 -1.17
CA TYR A 43 6.80 -8.67 -1.08
C TYR A 43 7.08 -7.54 -2.06
N LYS A 44 6.54 -7.62 -3.28
CA LYS A 44 6.64 -6.50 -4.21
C LYS A 44 5.98 -5.22 -3.67
N ILE A 45 4.83 -5.35 -3.03
CA ILE A 45 4.15 -4.21 -2.39
C ILE A 45 5.00 -3.65 -1.25
N LEU A 46 5.58 -4.51 -0.41
CA LEU A 46 6.47 -4.10 0.67
C LEU A 46 7.70 -3.36 0.13
N ASP A 47 8.32 -3.88 -0.93
CA ASP A 47 9.50 -3.27 -1.56
C ASP A 47 9.18 -1.87 -2.11
N ILE A 48 8.02 -1.70 -2.76
CA ILE A 48 7.55 -0.38 -3.23
C ILE A 48 7.37 0.57 -2.04
N VAL A 49 6.73 0.12 -0.96
CA VAL A 49 6.50 0.95 0.24
C VAL A 49 7.82 1.37 0.89
N LEU A 50 8.78 0.46 1.03
CA LEU A 50 10.09 0.76 1.62
C LEU A 50 10.87 1.75 0.75
N LEU A 51 10.95 1.49 -0.55
CA LEU A 51 11.63 2.37 -1.50
C LEU A 51 10.99 3.77 -1.52
N HIS A 52 9.66 3.85 -1.48
CA HIS A 52 8.93 5.12 -1.40
C HIS A 52 9.36 5.94 -0.18
N ILE A 53 9.34 5.32 1.00
CA ILE A 53 9.67 5.99 2.27
C ILE A 53 11.12 6.48 2.24
N ASP A 54 12.04 5.65 1.77
CA ASP A 54 13.47 5.98 1.69
C ASP A 54 13.74 7.13 0.72
N LEU A 55 13.13 7.12 -0.48
CA LEU A 55 13.32 8.17 -1.48
C LEU A 55 12.66 9.50 -1.10
N ASN A 56 11.56 9.45 -0.34
CA ASN A 56 10.76 10.63 -0.01
C ASN A 56 10.99 11.17 1.40
N ASN A 57 11.83 10.53 2.21
CA ASN A 57 12.03 10.81 3.64
C ASN A 57 10.71 10.78 4.44
N GLY A 58 9.85 9.80 4.15
CA GLY A 58 8.52 9.67 4.75
C GLY A 58 7.44 9.34 3.72
N LEU A 59 6.19 9.28 4.19
CA LEU A 59 5.04 8.92 3.37
C LEU A 59 4.49 10.12 2.59
N LYS A 60 4.47 10.02 1.26
CA LYS A 60 3.69 10.87 0.35
C LYS A 60 2.55 10.05 -0.27
N LEU A 61 1.40 10.04 0.39
CA LEU A 61 0.31 9.11 0.11
C LEU A 61 -0.13 9.08 -1.37
N GLU A 62 -0.32 10.24 -1.99
CA GLU A 62 -0.76 10.30 -3.40
C GLU A 62 0.27 9.66 -4.35
N LEU A 63 1.56 9.92 -4.12
CA LEU A 63 2.63 9.32 -4.90
C LEU A 63 2.76 7.81 -4.64
N LEU A 64 2.60 7.36 -3.38
CA LEU A 64 2.61 5.93 -3.07
C LEU A 64 1.45 5.20 -3.78
N GLU A 65 0.26 5.81 -3.84
CA GLU A 65 -0.88 5.24 -4.56
C GLU A 65 -0.61 5.10 -6.07
N GLU A 66 0.08 6.07 -6.68
CA GLU A 66 0.53 5.99 -8.07
C GLU A 66 1.55 4.85 -8.25
N GLU A 67 2.60 4.81 -7.44
CA GLU A 67 3.65 3.77 -7.50
C GLU A 67 3.07 2.35 -7.35
N LEU A 68 2.13 2.15 -6.43
CA LEU A 68 1.47 0.86 -6.24
C LEU A 68 0.59 0.42 -7.43
N ASN A 69 0.19 1.35 -8.30
CA ASN A 69 -0.67 1.08 -9.45
C ASN A 69 0.03 1.21 -10.81
N ASP A 70 1.17 1.87 -10.88
CA ASP A 70 1.91 2.13 -12.13
C ASP A 70 3.22 1.36 -12.23
N TYR A 71 3.57 0.53 -11.23
CA TYR A 71 4.70 -0.40 -11.32
C TYR A 71 4.45 -1.49 -12.39
N ASN A 72 4.66 -1.12 -13.65
CA ASN A 72 4.97 -2.04 -14.73
C ASN A 72 6.43 -2.47 -14.54
N VAL A 73 6.63 -3.76 -14.29
CA VAL A 73 7.96 -4.38 -14.37
C VAL A 73 8.00 -5.05 -15.74
N ASP A 74 8.89 -4.55 -16.60
CA ASP A 74 9.38 -5.29 -17.77
C ASP A 74 10.01 -6.64 -17.37
#